data_AF-X0XHF6-F1
#
_entry.id   AF-X0XHF6-F1
#
_cell.length_a   1.000
_cell.length_b   1.000
_cell.length_c   1.000
_cell.angle_alpha   90.00
_cell.angle_beta   90.00
_cell.angle_gamma   90.00
#
_symmetry.space_group_name_H-M   'P 1'
#
loop_
_entity.id
_entity.type
_entity.pdbx_description
1 polymer ?
#
loop_
_entity_poly.entity_id
_entity_poly.type
_entity_poly.pdbx_seq_one_letter_code
_entity_poly.pdbx_strand_id
1 'polypeptide(L)'
;MKVKRAWDHFALLLIDVQQDFWTERLAESFPDFPANIARLLTLCRSEGIEIVHLRASFKADMSDWMPRYKLRGRIPCVQGTT
;
A
#
# COMPACT_ATOMS: atom_id res chain seq x y z
N MET A 1 15.26 -3.06 31.20
CA MET A 1 15.91 -3.69 30.03
C MET A 1 14.81 -4.15 29.09
N LYS A 2 14.65 -3.58 27.88
CA LYS A 2 13.66 -4.08 26.90
C LYS A 2 14.19 -5.40 26.35
N VAL A 3 13.43 -6.48 26.49
CA VAL A 3 13.72 -7.76 25.83
C VAL A 3 13.63 -7.50 24.32
N LYS A 4 14.76 -7.56 23.61
CA LYS A 4 14.75 -7.51 22.14
C LYS A 4 14.09 -8.80 21.66
N ARG A 5 12.95 -8.67 20.98
CA ARG A 5 12.31 -9.77 20.30
C ARG A 5 13.11 -10.10 19.03
N ALA A 6 13.19 -11.38 18.68
CA ALA A 6 13.84 -11.83 17.46
C ALA A 6 12.87 -11.66 16.28
N TRP A 7 13.10 -10.65 15.45
CA TRP A 7 12.27 -10.31 14.29
C TRP A 7 12.94 -10.57 12.94
N ASP A 8 14.13 -11.15 12.95
CA ASP A 8 15.02 -11.39 11.81
C ASP A 8 14.40 -12.28 10.71
N HIS A 9 13.32 -13.01 11.02
CA HIS A 9 12.57 -13.83 10.06
C HIS A 9 11.23 -13.21 9.63
N PHE A 10 10.94 -11.96 10.01
CA PHE A 10 9.67 -11.31 9.75
C PHE A 10 9.84 -10.02 8.95
N ALA A 11 8.89 -9.78 8.04
CA ALA A 11 8.74 -8.53 7.33
C ALA A 11 7.27 -8.11 7.30
N LEU A 12 7.02 -6.81 7.23
CA LEU A 12 5.72 -6.23 6.96
C LEU A 12 5.60 -5.93 5.46
N LEU A 13 4.68 -6.58 4.78
CA LEU A 13 4.31 -6.26 3.40
C LEU A 13 3.06 -5.36 3.40
N LEU A 14 3.21 -4.10 2.97
CA LEU A 14 2.07 -3.21 2.70
C LEU A 14 1.67 -3.36 1.24
N ILE A 15 0.44 -3.84 1.01
CA ILE A 15 -0.09 -4.11 -0.33
C ILE A 15 -1.04 -2.98 -0.72
N ASP A 16 -0.73 -2.30 -1.83
CA ASP A 16 -1.62 -1.39 -2.54
C ASP A 16 -2.28 -0.30 -1.65
N VAL A 17 -1.53 0.20 -0.66
CA VAL A 17 -1.94 1.35 0.15
C VAL A 17 -1.70 2.63 -0.66
N GLN A 18 -2.56 2.86 -1.65
CA GLN A 18 -2.51 3.97 -2.61
C GLN A 18 -3.86 4.70 -2.70
N GLN A 19 -3.83 5.99 -3.05
CA GLN A 19 -5.02 6.85 -3.07
C GLN A 19 -6.11 6.35 -4.02
N ASP A 20 -5.75 5.83 -5.19
CA ASP A 20 -6.70 5.24 -6.15
C ASP A 20 -7.53 4.07 -5.58
N PHE A 21 -7.06 3.44 -4.50
CA PHE A 21 -7.79 2.40 -3.78
C PHE A 21 -8.50 2.93 -2.52
N TRP A 22 -8.17 4.14 -2.08
CA TRP A 22 -8.69 4.77 -0.87
C TRP A 22 -9.85 5.73 -1.15
N THR A 23 -11.04 5.17 -1.37
CA THR A 23 -12.26 5.95 -1.60
C THR A 23 -12.86 6.53 -0.31
N GLU A 24 -13.67 7.58 -0.40
CA GLU A 24 -14.40 8.16 0.74
C GLU A 24 -15.22 7.11 1.50
N ARG A 25 -15.97 6.27 0.77
CA ARG A 25 -16.75 5.16 1.36
C ARG A 25 -15.87 4.18 2.15
N LEU A 26 -14.64 3.92 1.68
CA LEU A 26 -13.71 3.07 2.39
C LEU A 26 -13.17 3.75 3.64
N ALA A 27 -12.90 5.06 3.57
CA ALA A 27 -12.50 5.86 4.71
C ALA A 27 -13.59 5.91 5.81
N GLU A 28 -14.86 6.02 5.43
CA GLU A 28 -15.99 5.95 6.35
C GLU A 28 -16.12 4.56 7.00
N SER A 29 -15.86 3.50 6.24
CA SER A 29 -15.96 2.11 6.72
C SER A 29 -14.78 1.72 7.62
N PHE A 30 -13.62 2.35 7.41
CA PHE A 30 -12.36 2.05 8.12
C PHE A 30 -11.66 3.34 8.58
N PRO A 31 -12.29 4.15 9.44
CA PRO A 31 -11.80 5.49 9.80
C PRO A 31 -10.45 5.45 10.51
N ASP A 32 -10.19 4.38 11.27
CA ASP A 32 -8.93 4.22 12.02
C ASP A 32 -7.80 3.62 11.20
N PHE A 33 -8.05 3.24 9.93
CA PHE A 33 -7.03 2.59 9.11
C PHE A 33 -5.74 3.42 8.98
N PRO A 34 -5.78 4.73 8.65
CA PRO A 34 -4.57 5.54 8.57
C PRO A 34 -3.78 5.58 9.89
N ALA A 35 -4.48 5.76 11.02
CA ALA A 35 -3.87 5.82 12.34
C ALA A 35 -3.24 4.47 12.74
N ASN A 36 -3.93 3.36 12.45
CA ASN A 36 -3.43 2.02 12.73
C ASN A 36 -2.22 1.66 11.86
N ILE A 37 -2.22 2.02 10.57
CA ILE A 37 -1.06 1.82 9.69
C ILE A 37 0.13 2.66 10.18
N ALA A 38 -0.08 3.93 10.56
CA ALA A 38 0.98 4.76 11.10
C ALA A 38 1.61 4.17 12.38
N ARG A 39 0.77 3.64 13.29
CA ARG A 39 1.23 2.97 14.51
C ARG A 39 2.00 1.68 14.21
N LEU A 40 1.52 0.88 13.26
CA LEU A 40 2.20 -0.36 12.84
C LEU A 40 3.56 -0.07 12.21
N LEU A 41 3.64 0.93 11.32
CA LEU A 41 4.89 1.36 10.70
C LEU A 41 5.89 1.86 11.76
N THR A 42 5.41 2.62 12.75
CA THR A 42 6.24 3.09 13.87
C THR A 42 6.81 1.93 14.67
N LEU A 43 5.97 0.92 14.99
CA LEU A 43 6.42 -0.28 15.68
C LEU A 43 7.50 -1.02 14.87
N CYS A 44 7.23 -1.30 13.60
CA CYS A 44 8.15 -2.04 12.74
C CYS A 44 9.52 -1.34 12.64
N ARG A 45 9.52 -0.01 12.43
CA ARG A 45 10.75 0.80 12.40
C ARG A 45 11.50 0.74 13.74
N SER A 46 10.78 0.84 14.85
CA SER A 46 11.40 0.83 16.19
C SER A 46 12.00 -0.52 16.58
N GLU A 47 11.47 -1.61 16.02
CA GLU A 47 11.88 -2.98 16.31
C GLU A 47 12.84 -3.55 15.23
N GLY A 48 13.12 -2.79 14.16
CA GLY A 48 13.98 -3.22 13.07
C GLY A 48 13.34 -4.25 12.13
N ILE A 49 12.01 -4.32 12.08
CA ILE A 49 11.27 -5.19 11.15
C ILE A 49 11.33 -4.55 9.75
N GLU A 50 11.69 -5.35 8.74
CA GLU A 50 11.71 -4.89 7.36
C GLU A 50 10.29 -4.50 6.90
N ILE A 51 10.19 -3.38 6.19
CA ILE A 51 8.91 -2.86 5.66
C ILE A 51 9.03 -2.81 4.14
N VAL A 52 8.24 -3.63 3.45
CA VAL A 52 8.18 -3.70 1.99
C VAL A 52 6.87 -3.08 1.53
N HIS A 53 6.96 -2.03 0.73
CA HIS A 53 5.79 -1.40 0.09
C HIS A 53 5.60 -1.97 -1.32
N LEU A 54 4.53 -2.71 -1.52
CA LEU A 54 4.06 -3.14 -2.83
C LEU A 54 3.06 -2.14 -3.37
N ARG A 55 3.24 -1.73 -4.62
CA ARG A 55 2.39 -0.74 -5.29
C ARG A 55 2.04 -1.19 -6.70
N ALA A 56 0.78 -1.02 -7.08
CA ALA A 56 0.35 -1.00 -8.46
C ALA A 56 0.91 0.25 -9.17
N SER A 57 1.39 0.07 -10.40
CA SER A 57 1.77 1.15 -11.31
C SER A 57 1.59 0.69 -12.74
N PHE A 58 0.86 1.47 -13.53
CA PHE A 58 0.57 1.15 -14.93
C PHE A 58 0.97 2.31 -15.84
N LYS A 59 1.55 2.01 -16.99
CA LYS A 59 2.00 3.03 -17.94
C LYS A 59 0.82 3.78 -18.56
N ALA A 60 1.00 5.08 -18.75
CA ALA A 60 -0.02 5.94 -19.38
C ALA A 60 -0.30 5.57 -20.86
N ASP A 61 0.65 4.94 -21.54
CA ASP A 61 0.51 4.44 -22.92
C ASP A 61 -0.31 3.13 -23.02
N MET A 62 -0.83 2.65 -21.89
CA MET A 62 -1.60 1.42 -21.75
C MET A 62 -0.83 0.14 -22.11
N SER A 63 0.48 0.18 -22.33
CA SER A 63 1.24 -0.98 -22.84
C SER A 63 1.21 -2.18 -21.90
N ASP A 64 1.15 -1.94 -20.59
CA ASP A 64 1.09 -2.96 -19.51
C ASP A 64 -0.33 -3.18 -18.96
N TRP A 65 -1.36 -2.59 -19.58
CA TRP A 65 -2.74 -2.78 -19.14
C TRP A 65 -3.28 -4.12 -19.63
N MET A 66 -4.04 -4.81 -18.76
CA MET A 66 -4.83 -5.96 -19.19
C MET A 66 -5.92 -5.53 -20.20
N PRO A 67 -6.33 -6.37 -21.17
CA PRO A 67 -7.30 -6.02 -22.20
C PRO A 67 -8.60 -5.40 -21.69
N ARG A 68 -9.13 -5.89 -20.56
CA ARG A 68 -10.35 -5.32 -19.94
C ARG A 68 -10.22 -3.84 -19.56
N TYR A 69 -9.03 -3.41 -19.14
CA TYR A 69 -8.79 -2.02 -18.74
C TYR A 69 -8.54 -1.14 -19.95
N LYS A 70 -7.90 -1.67 -21.00
CA LYS A 70 -7.79 -1.00 -22.30
C LYS A 70 -9.18 -0.69 -22.87
N LEU A 71 -10.07 -1.70 -22.90
CA LEU A 71 -11.45 -1.54 -23.36
C LEU A 71 -12.25 -0.56 -22.49
N ARG A 72 -12.01 -0.54 -21.18
CA ARG A 72 -12.67 0.40 -20.25
C ARG A 72 -12.12 1.83 -20.32
N GLY A 73 -10.94 2.02 -20.91
CA GLY A 73 -10.25 3.32 -20.98
C GLY A 73 -9.76 3.86 -19.63
N ARG A 74 -9.77 3.05 -18.56
CA ARG A 74 -9.27 3.44 -17.23
C ARG A 74 -8.81 2.25 -16.40
N ILE A 75 -7.80 2.50 -15.56
CA ILE A 75 -7.24 1.62 -14.54
C ILE A 75 -6.75 2.50 -13.37
N PRO A 76 -6.73 2.02 -12.11
CA PRO A 76 -6.06 2.74 -11.03
C PRO A 76 -4.54 2.80 -11.23
N CYS A 77 -3.88 3.74 -10.57
CA CYS A 77 -2.43 3.86 -10.42
C CYS A 77 -1.69 4.06 -11.75
N VAL A 78 -2.24 4.91 -12.63
CA VAL A 78 -1.56 5.30 -13.86
C VAL A 78 -0.35 6.18 -13.53
N GLN A 79 0.78 5.93 -14.18
CA GLN A 79 2.00 6.70 -14.00
C GLN A 79 1.77 8.17 -14.40
N GLY A 80 2.25 9.07 -13.55
CA GLY A 80 2.09 10.52 -13.76
C GLY A 80 0.75 11.07 -13.29
N THR A 81 -0.14 10.24 -12.72
CA THR A 81 -1.34 10.71 -12.02
C THR A 81 -1.14 10.68 -10.51
N THR A 82 -1.84 11.56 -9.80
CA THR A 82 -1.89 11.63 -8.33
C THR A 82 -3.09 10.90 -7.78
#